data_AF-A0A942MS77-F1
#
_entry.id   AF-A0A942MS77-F1
#
_cell.length_a   1.000
_cell.length_b   1.000
_cell.length_c   1.000
_cell.angle_alpha   90.00
_cell.angle_beta   90.00
_cell.angle_gamma   90.00
#
_symmetry.space_group_name_H-M   'P 1'
#
loop_
_entity.id
_entity.type
_entity.pdbx_description
1 polymer ?
#
loop_
_entity_poly.entity_id
_entity_poly.type
_entity_poly.pdbx_seq_one_letter_code
_entity_poly.pdbx_strand_id
1 'polypeptide(L)'
;MSDFLSWRYVKEADREKSVIFSRFDFLFNNPVQYEHFILDNPPRVVIDFAETGSVPDSNNFDDGLISGIRFGRPRPGILRVVLDLERSHPYSIQSLYTPFRVTVRLSRTLLKVFHDETILNMEMEDYLAGVVAAEMPALFHPEALRAQTVASRGYAARKMLLFGGQGCNRSPDADICTSPAHCQGWLSREKQRELWGGDYPRHRNNIEEAVKATAWSVLFYQGKRADTVFHSTCGGKTESAVNVWENDLPYLRSVPCMHDKHSPYYERKYHINPVELSQKTGVSFGEIYAAIMGGTPLLQKENVTDAGTLRQVRIADKSISGATLRQALNLPSQWLDWSLPTIEFISKGYGHRVGLCQYGADGYARKGLSWQEILAHYYRDTEIQPIEATDEQDTDPLPLLGTVIAVDPGHGGNSSGAVGPSGVKEKDVVLDISLRLAKKLSKHGAEVILTRADDSTVTLQNRVATANQAKANVFVSIHANGHENPAAHGTETYHYPGSTPGQIFAGFVQKKLIEMLGRRNRGVKAASFYVLRYTAMPAILVEVAFITNRKEENLLAGDDFREKTADALLSGIIDYVLLRINSHV
;
A
#
# COMPACT_ATOMS: atom_id res chain seq x y z
N MET A 1 -30.84 -17.92 -20.23
CA MET A 1 -30.71 -16.44 -20.27
C MET A 1 -30.44 -16.01 -18.84
N SER A 2 -29.51 -15.09 -18.64
CA SER A 2 -29.24 -14.55 -17.30
C SER A 2 -30.19 -13.38 -17.06
N ASP A 3 -30.83 -13.35 -15.90
CA ASP A 3 -31.72 -12.26 -15.47
C ASP A 3 -31.10 -11.52 -14.29
N PHE A 4 -31.16 -10.20 -14.36
CA PHE A 4 -30.84 -9.27 -13.30
C PHE A 4 -31.87 -9.40 -12.18
N LEU A 5 -31.36 -9.65 -10.98
CA LEU A 5 -32.18 -9.84 -9.80
C LEU A 5 -32.32 -8.55 -9.01
N SER A 6 -31.18 -7.91 -8.71
CA SER A 6 -31.13 -6.70 -7.90
C SER A 6 -29.77 -6.04 -8.02
N TRP A 7 -29.65 -4.83 -7.49
CA TRP A 7 -28.36 -4.23 -7.22
C TRP A 7 -28.31 -3.67 -5.81
N ARG A 8 -27.10 -3.51 -5.30
CA ARG A 8 -26.83 -2.89 -4.00
C ARG A 8 -25.70 -1.89 -4.14
N TYR A 9 -25.86 -0.73 -3.51
CA TYR A 9 -24.78 0.22 -3.28
C TYR A 9 -24.31 0.16 -1.83
N VAL A 10 -22.99 0.23 -1.64
CA VAL A 10 -22.36 0.32 -0.33
C VAL A 10 -21.31 1.44 -0.38
N LYS A 11 -21.49 2.43 0.49
CA LYS A 11 -20.47 3.44 0.80
C LYS A 11 -19.74 3.00 2.05
N GLU A 12 -18.43 2.86 1.94
CA GLU A 12 -17.56 2.59 3.08
C GLU A 12 -16.45 3.64 3.10
N ALA A 13 -16.18 4.17 4.29
CA ALA A 13 -15.09 5.10 4.52
C ALA A 13 -14.20 4.49 5.60
N ASP A 14 -13.02 4.03 5.20
CA ASP A 14 -12.00 3.66 6.16
C ASP A 14 -11.28 4.95 6.58
N ARG A 15 -11.78 5.55 7.67
CA ARG A 15 -11.26 6.80 8.23
C ARG A 15 -9.82 6.65 8.74
N GLU A 16 -9.42 5.44 9.12
CA GLU A 16 -8.04 5.17 9.53
C GLU A 16 -7.11 5.10 8.30
N LYS A 17 -7.55 4.46 7.21
CA LYS A 17 -6.75 4.26 5.99
C LYS A 17 -6.81 5.40 4.96
N SER A 18 -7.56 6.47 5.21
CA SER A 18 -7.73 7.59 4.26
C SER A 18 -8.31 7.14 2.90
N VAL A 19 -9.09 6.06 2.87
CA VAL A 19 -9.73 5.56 1.63
C VAL A 19 -11.24 5.66 1.78
N ILE A 20 -11.88 6.29 0.80
CA ILE A 20 -13.32 6.25 0.60
C ILE A 20 -13.56 5.32 -0.58
N PHE A 21 -14.51 4.40 -0.47
CA PHE A 21 -14.92 3.60 -1.62
C PHE A 21 -16.43 3.48 -1.73
N SER A 22 -16.84 3.35 -2.99
CA SER A 22 -18.21 3.17 -3.42
C SER A 22 -18.27 1.84 -4.17
N ARG A 23 -19.03 0.89 -3.65
CA ARG A 23 -19.19 -0.44 -4.23
C ARG A 23 -20.61 -0.62 -4.75
N PHE A 24 -20.73 -1.13 -5.98
CA PHE A 24 -21.98 -1.54 -6.59
C PHE A 24 -21.93 -3.03 -6.85
N ASP A 25 -22.88 -3.76 -6.30
CA ASP A 25 -23.03 -5.19 -6.52
C ASP A 25 -24.25 -5.40 -7.41
N PHE A 26 -24.06 -5.89 -8.64
CA PHE A 26 -25.13 -6.22 -9.60
C PHE A 26 -25.36 -7.74 -9.58
N LEU A 27 -26.50 -8.17 -9.05
CA LEU A 27 -26.82 -9.57 -8.81
C LEU A 27 -27.58 -10.17 -9.99
N PHE A 28 -27.19 -11.37 -10.42
CA PHE A 28 -27.86 -12.12 -11.48
C PHE A 28 -28.16 -13.56 -11.06
N ASN A 29 -29.14 -14.18 -11.71
CA ASN A 29 -29.47 -15.58 -11.46
C ASN A 29 -28.46 -16.59 -12.05
N ASN A 30 -27.69 -16.16 -13.06
CA ASN A 30 -26.68 -16.97 -13.76
C ASN A 30 -25.50 -16.08 -14.18
N PRO A 31 -24.32 -16.66 -14.49
CA PRO A 31 -23.22 -15.91 -15.07
C PRO A 31 -23.64 -15.13 -16.33
N VAL A 32 -23.25 -13.85 -16.39
CA VAL A 32 -23.53 -12.96 -17.53
C VAL A 32 -22.23 -12.39 -18.11
N GLN A 33 -22.17 -12.31 -19.44
CA GLN A 33 -21.10 -11.60 -20.14
C GLN A 33 -21.35 -10.10 -20.10
N TYR A 34 -20.28 -9.32 -19.96
CA TYR A 34 -20.35 -7.87 -19.97
C TYR A 34 -19.11 -7.25 -20.60
N GLU A 35 -19.30 -6.04 -21.11
CA GLU A 35 -18.23 -5.14 -21.53
C GLU A 35 -18.31 -3.85 -20.72
N HIS A 36 -17.19 -3.16 -20.54
CA HIS A 36 -17.17 -1.87 -19.88
C HIS A 36 -16.25 -0.89 -20.59
N PHE A 37 -16.56 0.39 -20.46
CA PHE A 37 -15.77 1.48 -21.02
C PHE A 37 -16.00 2.78 -20.24
N ILE A 38 -15.10 3.73 -20.42
CA ILE A 38 -15.18 5.06 -19.81
C ILE A 38 -15.67 6.05 -20.87
N LEU A 39 -16.53 6.98 -20.47
CA LEU A 39 -16.80 8.18 -21.26
C LEU A 39 -16.23 9.39 -20.52
N ASP A 40 -15.44 10.20 -21.22
CA ASP A 40 -14.94 11.47 -20.69
C ASP A 40 -15.96 12.60 -20.95
N ASN A 41 -16.04 13.57 -20.04
CA ASN A 41 -16.84 14.81 -20.16
C ASN A 41 -18.37 14.64 -20.33
N PRO A 42 -19.15 14.51 -19.23
CA PRO A 42 -18.70 14.21 -17.86
C PRO A 42 -18.20 12.75 -17.73
N PRO A 43 -17.27 12.49 -16.78
CA PRO A 43 -16.69 11.17 -16.56
C PRO A 43 -17.74 10.15 -16.13
N ARG A 44 -17.80 9.01 -16.82
CA ARG A 44 -18.77 7.94 -16.58
C ARG A 44 -18.12 6.57 -16.73
N VAL A 45 -18.45 5.64 -15.83
CA VAL A 45 -18.20 4.20 -16.06
C VAL A 45 -19.46 3.62 -16.67
N VAL A 46 -19.34 3.02 -17.84
CA VAL A 46 -20.44 2.36 -18.55
C VAL A 46 -20.19 0.86 -18.59
N ILE A 47 -21.21 0.07 -18.25
CA ILE A 47 -21.16 -1.38 -18.25
C ILE A 47 -22.36 -1.92 -19.01
N ASP A 48 -22.12 -2.71 -20.04
CA ASP A 48 -23.14 -3.34 -20.86
C ASP A 48 -23.21 -4.83 -20.53
N PHE A 49 -24.28 -5.26 -19.89
CA PHE A 49 -24.58 -6.67 -19.59
C PHE A 49 -25.44 -7.28 -20.70
N ALA A 50 -25.12 -8.51 -21.12
CA ALA A 50 -25.94 -9.28 -22.07
C ALA A 50 -27.19 -9.86 -21.39
N GLU A 51 -28.36 -9.22 -21.56
CA GLU A 51 -29.58 -9.54 -20.79
C GLU A 51 -30.92 -9.16 -21.45
N THR A 52 -31.98 -9.92 -21.13
CA THR A 52 -33.40 -9.67 -21.48
C THR A 52 -34.32 -9.55 -20.24
N GLY A 53 -34.06 -8.61 -19.33
CA GLY A 53 -34.81 -8.40 -18.07
C GLY A 53 -35.20 -6.94 -17.80
N SER A 54 -36.12 -6.66 -16.88
CA SER A 54 -36.64 -5.31 -16.58
C SER A 54 -35.53 -4.33 -16.17
N VAL A 55 -35.63 -3.07 -16.64
CA VAL A 55 -34.66 -2.02 -16.33
C VAL A 55 -34.95 -1.47 -14.92
N PRO A 56 -33.95 -1.43 -14.00
CA PRO A 56 -34.12 -0.84 -12.68
C PRO A 56 -34.30 0.69 -12.72
N ASP A 57 -34.80 1.25 -11.62
CA ASP A 57 -34.83 2.70 -11.43
C ASP A 57 -33.42 3.28 -11.24
N SER A 58 -33.26 4.53 -11.68
CA SER A 58 -32.02 5.30 -11.53
C SER A 58 -31.99 6.01 -10.18
N ASN A 59 -30.81 6.14 -9.59
CA ASN A 59 -30.61 6.77 -8.28
C ASN A 59 -29.52 7.84 -8.35
N ASN A 60 -29.67 8.91 -7.58
CA ASN A 60 -28.63 9.92 -7.39
C ASN A 60 -27.89 9.67 -6.07
N PHE A 61 -26.63 10.07 -6.04
CA PHE A 61 -25.77 9.98 -4.87
C PHE A 61 -25.11 11.34 -4.60
N ASP A 62 -24.73 11.55 -3.35
CA ASP A 62 -23.87 12.66 -2.92
C ASP A 62 -22.77 12.03 -2.05
N ASP A 63 -21.85 11.33 -2.73
CA ASP A 63 -20.87 10.49 -2.04
C ASP A 63 -19.41 10.94 -2.17
N GLY A 64 -19.12 11.90 -3.05
CA GLY A 64 -17.78 12.42 -3.32
C GLY A 64 -17.01 11.66 -4.42
N LEU A 65 -17.59 10.57 -4.95
CA LEU A 65 -17.08 9.68 -5.99
C LEU A 65 -18.03 9.63 -7.20
N ILE A 66 -19.34 9.55 -6.93
CA ILE A 66 -20.43 9.25 -7.84
C ILE A 66 -21.59 10.21 -7.54
N SER A 67 -22.16 10.74 -8.61
CA SER A 67 -23.33 11.62 -8.58
C SER A 67 -24.63 10.88 -8.93
N GLY A 68 -24.55 9.75 -9.63
CA GLY A 68 -25.72 8.94 -9.95
C GLY A 68 -25.40 7.58 -10.58
N ILE A 69 -26.41 6.71 -10.59
CA ILE A 69 -26.46 5.49 -11.38
C ILE A 69 -27.69 5.54 -12.27
N ARG A 70 -27.50 5.23 -13.55
CA ARG A 70 -28.57 5.17 -14.55
C ARG A 70 -28.59 3.81 -15.22
N PHE A 71 -29.78 3.37 -15.56
CA PHE A 71 -30.00 2.13 -16.29
C PHE A 71 -30.69 2.43 -17.62
N GLY A 72 -30.35 1.66 -18.65
CA GLY A 72 -30.96 1.80 -19.96
C GLY A 72 -30.80 0.57 -20.82
N ARG A 73 -31.46 0.57 -21.98
CA ARG A 73 -31.32 -0.49 -23.00
C ARG A 73 -30.81 0.13 -24.29
N PRO A 74 -29.49 0.14 -24.55
CA PRO A 74 -28.95 0.76 -25.76
C PRO A 74 -29.38 -0.02 -27.00
N ARG A 75 -29.55 -1.35 -26.89
CA ARG A 75 -30.00 -2.26 -27.94
C ARG A 75 -30.78 -3.44 -27.32
N PRO A 76 -31.61 -4.16 -28.09
CA PRO A 76 -32.30 -5.35 -27.60
C PRO A 76 -31.32 -6.38 -27.04
N GLY A 77 -31.62 -6.93 -25.86
CA GLY A 77 -30.76 -7.93 -25.23
C GLY A 77 -29.54 -7.36 -24.48
N ILE A 78 -29.45 -6.04 -24.29
CA ILE A 78 -28.38 -5.40 -23.52
C ILE A 78 -28.97 -4.51 -22.42
N LEU A 79 -28.57 -4.74 -21.17
CA LEU A 79 -28.78 -3.82 -20.05
C LEU A 79 -27.52 -2.97 -19.86
N ARG A 80 -27.66 -1.65 -20.02
CA ARG A 80 -26.58 -0.69 -19.74
C ARG A 80 -26.73 -0.12 -18.35
N VAL A 81 -25.66 -0.20 -17.58
CA VAL A 81 -25.46 0.56 -16.34
C VAL A 81 -24.50 1.71 -16.62
N VAL A 82 -24.85 2.91 -16.18
CA VAL A 82 -24.00 4.10 -16.25
C VAL A 82 -23.81 4.64 -14.85
N LEU A 83 -22.58 4.63 -14.35
CA LEU A 83 -22.19 5.31 -13.13
C LEU A 83 -21.70 6.72 -13.50
N ASP A 84 -22.45 7.74 -13.12
CA ASP A 84 -22.09 9.14 -13.32
C ASP A 84 -21.10 9.56 -12.24
N LEU A 85 -19.83 9.78 -12.60
CA LEU A 85 -18.79 10.11 -11.64
C LEU A 85 -18.73 11.62 -11.41
N GLU A 86 -18.40 12.05 -10.19
CA GLU A 86 -18.11 13.47 -9.91
C GLU A 86 -16.82 13.93 -10.61
N ARG A 87 -15.86 13.01 -10.73
CA ARG A 87 -14.58 13.15 -11.46
C ARG A 87 -14.07 11.76 -11.84
N SER A 88 -13.00 11.69 -12.64
CA SER A 88 -12.38 10.39 -12.95
C SER A 88 -11.75 9.78 -11.70
N HIS A 89 -12.09 8.53 -11.40
CA HIS A 89 -11.53 7.75 -10.28
C HIS A 89 -11.10 6.37 -10.78
N PRO A 90 -10.09 5.75 -10.14
CA PRO A 90 -9.79 4.34 -10.36
C PRO A 90 -11.02 3.50 -10.02
N TYR A 91 -11.27 2.50 -10.85
CA TYR A 91 -12.29 1.50 -10.57
C TYR A 91 -11.82 0.11 -10.93
N SER A 92 -12.35 -0.87 -10.23
CA SER A 92 -12.22 -2.28 -10.59
C SER A 92 -13.60 -2.87 -10.83
N ILE A 93 -13.67 -3.84 -11.75
CA ILE A 93 -14.86 -4.66 -11.98
C ILE A 93 -14.47 -6.11 -11.78
N GLN A 94 -15.24 -6.82 -10.97
CA GLN A 94 -14.99 -8.22 -10.65
C GLN A 94 -16.29 -9.02 -10.74
N SER A 95 -16.21 -10.22 -11.30
CA SER A 95 -17.28 -11.21 -11.23
C SER A 95 -17.07 -12.13 -10.04
N LEU A 96 -18.10 -12.28 -9.21
CA LEU A 96 -18.15 -13.16 -8.06
C LEU A 96 -19.29 -14.15 -8.32
N TYR A 97 -19.08 -15.45 -8.14
CA TYR A 97 -20.00 -16.46 -8.70
C TYR A 97 -21.01 -17.03 -7.70
N THR A 98 -20.95 -16.66 -6.40
CA THR A 98 -21.94 -17.11 -5.39
C THR A 98 -22.38 -16.03 -4.39
N PRO A 99 -23.64 -15.59 -4.46
CA PRO A 99 -24.46 -15.65 -5.68
C PRO A 99 -23.75 -14.91 -6.84
N PHE A 100 -24.07 -15.22 -8.10
CA PHE A 100 -23.40 -14.56 -9.22
C PHE A 100 -23.69 -13.06 -9.19
N ARG A 101 -22.65 -12.25 -9.00
CA ARG A 101 -22.70 -10.80 -9.01
C ARG A 101 -21.51 -10.21 -9.76
N VAL A 102 -21.75 -9.08 -10.41
CA VAL A 102 -20.68 -8.23 -10.93
C VAL A 102 -20.53 -7.06 -9.96
N THR A 103 -19.36 -6.93 -9.37
CA THR A 103 -19.03 -5.89 -8.40
C THR A 103 -18.18 -4.82 -9.07
N VAL A 104 -18.60 -3.56 -8.96
CA VAL A 104 -17.84 -2.39 -9.39
C VAL A 104 -17.41 -1.63 -8.15
N ARG A 105 -16.11 -1.42 -7.99
CA ARG A 105 -15.55 -0.65 -6.89
C ARG A 105 -14.91 0.61 -7.42
N LEU A 106 -15.31 1.76 -6.90
CA LEU A 106 -14.68 3.05 -7.11
C LEU A 106 -13.98 3.43 -5.81
N SER A 107 -12.72 3.87 -5.89
CA SER A 107 -11.94 4.23 -4.71
C SER A 107 -11.38 5.64 -4.82
N ARG A 108 -11.39 6.36 -3.70
CA ARG A 108 -10.76 7.65 -3.50
C ARG A 108 -9.75 7.53 -2.38
N THR A 109 -8.48 7.71 -2.71
CA THR A 109 -7.42 7.80 -1.71
C THR A 109 -7.16 9.26 -1.38
N LEU A 110 -7.24 9.60 -0.09
CA LEU A 110 -6.86 10.89 0.44
C LEU A 110 -5.46 10.80 1.07
N LEU A 111 -4.66 11.83 0.82
CA LEU A 111 -3.36 12.06 1.41
C LEU A 111 -3.53 12.97 2.63
N LYS A 112 -2.98 12.58 3.78
CA LYS A 112 -2.93 13.41 4.98
C LYS A 112 -1.69 14.30 4.95
N VAL A 113 -1.89 15.59 4.69
CA VAL A 113 -0.82 16.58 4.49
C VAL A 113 -0.71 17.49 5.70
N PHE A 114 0.43 17.48 6.39
CA PHE A 114 0.72 18.40 7.49
C PHE A 114 1.17 19.76 6.96
N HIS A 115 0.40 20.80 7.28
CA HIS A 115 0.62 22.18 6.86
C HIS A 115 0.21 23.14 7.99
N ASP A 116 1.13 24.02 8.40
CA ASP A 116 0.90 25.06 9.41
C ASP A 116 0.15 24.54 10.65
N GLU A 117 0.72 23.50 11.29
CA GLU A 117 0.19 22.84 12.50
C GLU A 117 -1.15 22.10 12.32
N THR A 118 -1.67 22.01 11.10
CA THR A 118 -2.92 21.31 10.78
C THR A 118 -2.69 20.15 9.80
N ILE A 119 -3.62 19.18 9.80
CA ILE A 119 -3.63 18.08 8.82
C ILE A 119 -4.75 18.34 7.82
N LEU A 120 -4.36 18.52 6.56
CA LEU A 120 -5.26 18.66 5.43
C LEU A 120 -5.45 17.29 4.77
N ASN A 121 -6.70 16.90 4.52
CA ASN A 121 -7.00 15.72 3.72
C ASN A 121 -7.17 16.15 2.26
N MET A 122 -6.25 15.74 1.40
CA MET A 122 -6.18 16.19 0.00
C MET A 122 -6.17 15.01 -0.95
N GLU A 123 -6.66 15.20 -2.17
CA GLU A 123 -6.37 14.24 -3.23
C GLU A 123 -4.91 14.36 -3.65
N MET A 124 -4.33 13.23 -4.07
CA MET A 124 -2.96 13.19 -4.59
C MET A 124 -2.78 14.22 -5.71
N GLU A 125 -3.70 14.30 -6.66
CA GLU A 125 -3.60 15.19 -7.81
C GLU A 125 -3.68 16.69 -7.42
N ASP A 126 -4.58 17.05 -6.49
CA ASP A 126 -4.65 18.41 -5.96
C ASP A 126 -3.40 18.80 -5.16
N TYR A 127 -2.88 17.87 -4.36
CA TYR A 127 -1.63 18.02 -3.63
C TYR A 127 -0.47 18.26 -4.60
N LEU A 128 -0.34 17.42 -5.63
CA LEU A 128 0.73 17.49 -6.62
C LEU A 128 0.72 18.79 -7.41
N ALA A 129 -0.46 19.32 -7.74
CA ALA A 129 -0.55 20.62 -8.38
C ALA A 129 0.03 21.75 -7.49
N GLY A 130 -0.06 21.62 -6.16
CA GLY A 130 0.61 22.51 -5.22
C GLY A 130 2.12 22.25 -5.09
N VAL A 131 2.55 20.99 -5.18
CA VAL A 131 3.98 20.62 -5.16
C VAL A 131 4.69 21.13 -6.41
N VAL A 132 4.17 20.83 -7.60
CA VAL A 132 4.77 21.26 -8.87
C VAL A 132 4.86 22.78 -8.95
N ALA A 133 3.83 23.49 -8.46
CA ALA A 133 3.86 24.95 -8.36
C ALA A 133 4.98 25.48 -7.47
N ALA A 134 5.34 24.76 -6.41
CA ALA A 134 6.41 25.13 -5.48
C ALA A 134 7.80 24.74 -6.00
N GLU A 135 7.89 23.63 -6.72
CA GLU A 135 9.15 22.97 -7.08
C GLU A 135 9.68 23.37 -8.46
N MET A 136 8.81 23.70 -9.42
CA MET A 136 9.20 24.07 -10.78
C MET A 136 8.53 25.37 -11.24
N PRO A 137 9.20 26.19 -12.06
CA PRO A 137 8.55 27.29 -12.77
C PRO A 137 7.42 26.78 -13.67
N ALA A 138 6.22 27.35 -13.55
CA ALA A 138 5.02 26.91 -14.28
C ALA A 138 5.08 27.06 -15.81
N LEU A 139 6.11 27.73 -16.33
CA LEU A 139 6.40 27.90 -17.76
C LEU A 139 7.52 26.98 -18.27
N PHE A 140 8.04 26.08 -17.43
CA PHE A 140 8.87 24.99 -17.91
C PHE A 140 8.11 24.12 -18.92
N HIS A 141 8.87 23.42 -19.74
CA HIS A 141 8.32 22.58 -20.79
C HIS A 141 7.31 21.57 -20.22
N PRO A 142 6.15 21.31 -20.87
CA PRO A 142 5.14 20.41 -20.34
C PRO A 142 5.68 19.01 -19.96
N GLU A 143 6.56 18.44 -20.78
CA GLU A 143 7.23 17.16 -20.47
C GLU A 143 8.08 17.21 -19.17
N ALA A 144 8.71 18.35 -18.86
CA ALA A 144 9.45 18.51 -17.62
C ALA A 144 8.51 18.59 -16.40
N LEU A 145 7.39 19.31 -16.53
CA LEU A 145 6.35 19.36 -15.49
C LEU A 145 5.72 17.98 -15.25
N ARG A 146 5.51 17.19 -16.31
CA ARG A 146 5.04 15.80 -16.21
C ARG A 146 6.04 14.91 -15.49
N ALA A 147 7.33 14.99 -15.84
CA ALA A 147 8.38 14.23 -15.15
C ALA A 147 8.47 14.60 -13.66
N GLN A 148 8.39 15.89 -13.32
CA GLN A 148 8.34 16.35 -11.93
C GLN A 148 7.10 15.83 -11.20
N THR A 149 5.95 15.81 -11.86
CA THR A 149 4.71 15.33 -11.24
C THR A 149 4.81 13.85 -10.87
N VAL A 150 5.34 13.01 -11.76
CA VAL A 150 5.54 11.58 -11.48
C VAL A 150 6.57 11.36 -10.37
N ALA A 151 7.68 12.10 -10.38
CA ALA A 151 8.67 12.03 -9.30
C ALA A 151 8.08 12.47 -7.95
N SER A 152 7.33 13.58 -7.92
CA SER A 152 6.64 14.04 -6.72
C SER A 152 5.59 13.05 -6.22
N ARG A 153 4.81 12.43 -7.13
CA ARG A 153 3.82 11.40 -6.80
C ARG A 153 4.47 10.18 -6.18
N GLY A 154 5.56 9.68 -6.77
CA GLY A 154 6.32 8.54 -6.24
C GLY A 154 6.87 8.79 -4.84
N TYR A 155 7.40 9.99 -4.59
CA TYR A 155 7.89 10.38 -3.28
C TYR A 155 6.77 10.46 -2.22
N ALA A 156 5.65 11.09 -2.56
CA ALA A 156 4.47 11.15 -1.68
C ALA A 156 3.94 9.74 -1.39
N ALA A 157 3.82 8.90 -2.42
CA ALA A 157 3.39 7.50 -2.31
C ALA A 157 4.27 6.69 -1.35
N ARG A 158 5.60 6.88 -1.41
CA ARG A 158 6.55 6.18 -0.52
C ARG A 158 6.41 6.56 0.95
N LYS A 159 5.85 7.73 1.23
CA LYS A 159 5.61 8.23 2.58
C LYS A 159 4.27 7.76 3.14
N MET A 160 3.27 7.59 2.30
CA MET A 160 1.92 7.21 2.72
C MET A 160 1.87 5.89 3.47
N LEU A 161 1.19 5.88 4.62
CA LEU A 161 0.97 4.68 5.43
C LEU A 161 0.19 3.61 4.64
N LEU A 162 -0.79 4.03 3.84
CA LEU A 162 -1.57 3.16 2.96
C LEU A 162 -0.68 2.30 2.05
N PHE A 163 0.46 2.83 1.64
CA PHE A 163 1.41 2.17 0.74
C PHE A 163 2.61 1.58 1.49
N GLY A 164 2.49 1.35 2.80
CA GLY A 164 3.55 0.80 3.65
C GLY A 164 4.67 1.77 3.97
N GLY A 165 4.48 3.08 3.73
CA GLY A 165 5.39 4.13 4.15
C GLY A 165 5.36 4.36 5.66
N GLN A 166 6.30 5.17 6.17
CA GLN A 166 6.40 5.49 7.60
C GLN A 166 5.68 6.78 8.01
N GLY A 167 5.02 7.46 7.08
CA GLY A 167 4.44 8.77 7.29
C GLY A 167 5.49 9.88 7.50
N CYS A 168 5.03 10.99 8.08
CA CYS A 168 5.83 12.16 8.38
C CYS A 168 6.22 12.18 9.86
N ASN A 169 7.52 12.13 10.19
CA ASN A 169 7.96 12.15 11.58
C ASN A 169 7.69 13.49 12.32
N ARG A 170 7.30 14.56 11.62
CA ARG A 170 6.90 15.84 12.22
C ARG A 170 5.46 15.83 12.72
N SER A 171 4.64 14.91 12.24
CA SER A 171 3.24 14.74 12.64
C SER A 171 2.86 13.27 12.42
N PRO A 172 2.79 12.45 13.49
CA PRO A 172 2.58 10.99 13.39
C PRO A 172 1.35 10.56 12.58
N ASP A 173 0.34 11.42 12.53
CA ASP A 173 -0.92 11.16 11.82
C ASP A 173 -0.91 11.62 10.36
N ALA A 174 0.18 12.27 9.90
CA ALA A 174 0.30 12.76 8.54
C ALA A 174 1.18 11.85 7.68
N ASP A 175 0.80 11.70 6.41
CA ASP A 175 1.61 11.00 5.42
C ASP A 175 2.83 11.84 5.02
N ILE A 176 2.64 13.13 4.81
CA ILE A 176 3.67 14.05 4.30
C ILE A 176 3.51 15.46 4.89
N CYS A 177 4.54 16.31 4.82
CA CYS A 177 4.42 17.73 5.15
C CYS A 177 4.82 18.65 4.00
N THR A 178 4.46 19.92 4.12
CA THR A 178 4.67 20.97 3.12
C THR A 178 6.02 21.69 3.23
N SER A 179 6.92 21.20 4.10
CA SER A 179 8.23 21.80 4.32
C SER A 179 9.26 21.23 3.34
N PRO A 180 9.85 22.02 2.43
CA PRO A 180 10.85 21.54 1.46
C PRO A 180 12.15 21.08 2.13
N ALA A 181 12.43 21.52 3.36
CA ALA A 181 13.58 21.05 4.14
C ALA A 181 13.40 19.63 4.71
N HIS A 182 12.20 19.04 4.59
CA HIS A 182 11.87 17.75 5.19
C HIS A 182 11.16 16.80 4.22
N CYS A 183 10.14 17.29 3.52
CA CYS A 183 9.38 16.54 2.54
C CYS A 183 9.51 17.22 1.18
N GLN A 184 8.49 17.96 0.76
CA GLN A 184 8.47 18.68 -0.52
C GLN A 184 7.87 20.06 -0.31
N GLY A 185 8.28 21.02 -1.12
CA GLY A 185 7.61 22.31 -1.18
C GLY A 185 6.17 22.14 -1.65
N TRP A 186 5.27 22.97 -1.14
CA TRP A 186 3.88 22.98 -1.55
C TRP A 186 3.34 24.41 -1.44
N LEU A 187 2.64 24.87 -2.48
CA LEU A 187 1.97 26.17 -2.49
C LEU A 187 0.45 25.98 -2.55
N SER A 188 -0.27 26.62 -1.62
CA SER A 188 -1.73 26.66 -1.62
C SER A 188 -2.25 27.41 -2.86
N ARG A 189 -3.52 27.17 -3.22
CA ARG A 189 -4.16 27.90 -4.35
C ARG A 189 -4.19 29.40 -4.10
N GLU A 190 -4.40 29.83 -2.86
CA GLU A 190 -4.35 31.23 -2.44
C GLU A 190 -2.97 31.81 -2.68
N LYS A 191 -1.91 31.10 -2.23
CA LYS A 191 -0.54 31.58 -2.41
C LYS A 191 -0.13 31.64 -3.88
N GLN A 192 -0.58 30.69 -4.69
CA GLN A 192 -0.38 30.72 -6.14
C GLN A 192 -1.04 31.95 -6.78
N ARG A 193 -2.25 32.33 -6.35
CA ARG A 193 -2.93 33.53 -6.85
C ARG A 193 -2.20 34.81 -6.47
N GLU A 194 -1.71 34.90 -5.23
CA GLU A 194 -0.89 36.03 -4.79
C GLU A 194 0.41 36.15 -5.60
N LEU A 195 1.08 35.03 -5.86
CA LEU A 195 2.37 35.00 -6.55
C LEU A 195 2.25 35.31 -8.05
N TRP A 196 1.21 34.81 -8.71
CA TRP A 196 1.09 34.90 -10.17
C TRP A 196 0.11 35.99 -10.63
N GLY A 197 -0.73 36.52 -9.75
CA GLY A 197 -1.69 37.59 -10.08
C GLY A 197 -2.52 37.24 -11.32
N GLY A 198 -2.45 38.10 -12.35
CA GLY A 198 -3.17 37.91 -13.60
C GLY A 198 -2.75 36.68 -14.42
N ASP A 199 -1.52 36.18 -14.23
CA ASP A 199 -1.01 34.98 -14.92
C ASP A 199 -1.44 33.67 -14.26
N TYR A 200 -2.09 33.74 -13.08
CA TYR A 200 -2.52 32.57 -12.32
C TYR A 200 -3.28 31.53 -13.16
N PRO A 201 -4.31 31.88 -13.96
CA PRO A 201 -5.05 30.90 -14.74
C PRO A 201 -4.16 30.12 -15.71
N ARG A 202 -3.23 30.81 -16.39
CA ARG A 202 -2.32 30.19 -17.36
C ARG A 202 -1.32 29.26 -16.67
N HIS A 203 -0.67 29.72 -15.61
CA HIS A 203 0.32 28.94 -14.87
C HIS A 203 -0.32 27.72 -14.21
N ARG A 204 -1.50 27.90 -13.61
CA ARG A 204 -2.26 26.81 -13.01
C ARG A 204 -2.67 25.76 -14.04
N ASN A 205 -3.21 26.18 -15.18
CA ASN A 205 -3.63 25.27 -16.25
C ASN A 205 -2.47 24.41 -16.77
N ASN A 206 -1.28 24.99 -16.98
CA ASN A 206 -0.10 24.22 -17.40
C ASN A 206 0.25 23.09 -16.42
N ILE A 207 0.18 23.38 -15.12
CA ILE A 207 0.47 22.42 -14.06
C ILE A 207 -0.62 21.36 -13.99
N GLU A 208 -1.89 21.75 -13.99
CA GLU A 208 -3.01 20.82 -13.90
C GLU A 208 -3.06 19.86 -15.11
N GLU A 209 -2.73 20.34 -16.31
CA GLU A 209 -2.59 19.49 -17.49
C GLU A 209 -1.44 18.48 -17.36
N ALA A 210 -0.31 18.87 -16.76
CA ALA A 210 0.79 17.93 -16.50
C ALA A 210 0.44 16.88 -15.44
N VAL A 211 -0.24 17.30 -14.37
CA VAL A 211 -0.76 16.45 -13.29
C VAL A 211 -1.74 15.42 -13.87
N LYS A 212 -2.75 15.90 -14.61
CA LYS A 212 -3.77 15.06 -15.26
C LYS A 212 -3.18 14.09 -16.28
N ALA A 213 -2.26 14.55 -17.13
CA ALA A 213 -1.64 13.71 -18.16
C ALA A 213 -0.77 12.58 -17.59
N THR A 214 -0.38 12.68 -16.31
CA THR A 214 0.44 11.67 -15.61
C THR A 214 -0.30 11.05 -14.43
N ALA A 215 -1.63 11.19 -14.40
CA ALA A 215 -2.46 10.67 -13.33
C ALA A 215 -2.09 9.21 -13.04
N TRP A 216 -1.99 8.90 -11.75
CA TRP A 216 -1.62 7.57 -11.23
C TRP A 216 -0.19 7.10 -11.54
N SER A 217 0.57 7.72 -12.43
CA SER A 217 1.89 7.20 -12.79
C SER A 217 2.91 7.36 -11.66
N VAL A 218 3.57 6.26 -11.27
CA VAL A 218 4.73 6.22 -10.36
C VAL A 218 5.80 5.27 -10.90
N LEU A 219 7.02 5.36 -10.35
CA LEU A 219 8.14 4.50 -10.75
C LEU A 219 8.30 3.31 -9.81
N PHE A 220 8.55 2.14 -10.39
CA PHE A 220 8.89 0.89 -9.72
C PHE A 220 10.27 0.40 -10.14
N TYR A 221 10.99 -0.24 -9.23
CA TYR A 221 12.22 -0.96 -9.48
C TYR A 221 12.08 -2.36 -8.89
N GLN A 222 12.21 -3.40 -9.72
CA GLN A 222 12.07 -4.81 -9.31
C GLN A 222 10.78 -5.07 -8.50
N GLY A 223 9.65 -4.58 -8.99
CA GLY A 223 8.34 -4.75 -8.35
C GLY A 223 8.10 -3.92 -7.08
N LYS A 224 9.04 -3.06 -6.67
CA LYS A 224 8.88 -2.17 -5.51
C LYS A 224 8.86 -0.70 -5.93
N ARG A 225 8.02 0.12 -5.29
CA ARG A 225 8.00 1.57 -5.49
C ARG A 225 9.39 2.18 -5.28
N ALA A 226 9.89 2.87 -6.30
CA ALA A 226 11.20 3.49 -6.33
C ALA A 226 11.23 4.82 -5.57
N ASP A 227 12.34 5.10 -4.89
CA ASP A 227 12.59 6.41 -4.29
C ASP A 227 12.87 7.45 -5.38
N THR A 228 12.02 8.47 -5.48
CA THR A 228 12.00 9.44 -6.59
C THR A 228 12.36 10.84 -6.12
N VAL A 229 13.53 10.95 -5.49
CA VAL A 229 14.10 12.24 -5.06
C VAL A 229 14.47 13.11 -6.27
N PHE A 230 14.42 14.43 -6.10
CA PHE A 230 14.71 15.39 -7.14
C PHE A 230 15.32 16.66 -6.55
N HIS A 231 15.94 17.47 -7.40
CA HIS A 231 16.60 18.70 -6.99
C HIS A 231 16.62 19.71 -8.14
N SER A 232 16.90 20.98 -7.82
CA SER A 232 16.88 22.06 -8.81
C SER A 232 17.88 21.87 -9.95
N THR A 233 19.17 21.84 -9.63
CA THR A 233 20.23 21.88 -10.65
C THR A 233 21.37 20.97 -10.23
N CYS A 234 21.85 20.10 -11.11
CA CYS A 234 22.91 19.14 -10.74
C CYS A 234 24.32 19.66 -11.00
N GLY A 235 24.50 20.67 -11.85
CA GLY A 235 25.82 21.21 -12.19
C GLY A 235 26.57 20.36 -13.22
N GLY A 236 25.84 19.70 -14.14
CA GLY A 236 26.39 18.91 -15.24
C GLY A 236 26.38 17.38 -15.04
N LYS A 237 26.25 16.90 -13.82
CA LYS A 237 26.14 15.46 -13.48
C LYS A 237 25.37 15.28 -12.17
N THR A 238 24.50 14.29 -12.09
CA THR A 238 23.84 13.91 -10.83
C THR A 238 24.79 13.09 -9.95
N GLU A 239 24.43 12.94 -8.68
CA GLU A 239 25.14 12.14 -7.69
C GLU A 239 24.40 10.83 -7.42
N SER A 240 25.14 9.77 -7.04
CA SER A 240 24.57 8.51 -6.60
C SER A 240 24.06 8.60 -5.16
N ALA A 241 22.94 7.94 -4.83
CA ALA A 241 22.33 7.99 -3.50
C ALA A 241 23.30 7.58 -2.37
N VAL A 242 24.11 6.54 -2.59
CA VAL A 242 25.11 6.03 -1.62
C VAL A 242 26.13 7.11 -1.22
N ASN A 243 26.44 8.03 -2.13
CA ASN A 243 27.40 9.11 -1.90
C ASN A 243 26.80 10.31 -1.16
N VAL A 244 25.50 10.31 -0.87
CA VAL A 244 24.83 11.37 -0.10
C VAL A 244 24.25 10.81 1.19
N TRP A 245 23.60 9.65 1.14
CA TRP A 245 22.86 9.06 2.25
C TRP A 245 23.30 7.66 2.67
N GLU A 246 24.42 7.15 2.14
CA GLU A 246 24.99 5.83 2.46
C GLU A 246 24.08 4.63 2.15
N ASN A 247 22.90 4.89 1.58
CA ASN A 247 21.97 3.88 1.07
C ASN A 247 22.23 3.64 -0.43
N ASP A 248 22.55 2.40 -0.79
CA ASP A 248 22.82 2.05 -2.16
C ASP A 248 21.54 1.67 -2.93
N LEU A 249 21.09 2.58 -3.79
CA LEU A 249 19.89 2.41 -4.61
C LEU A 249 20.31 2.28 -6.09
N PRO A 250 20.20 1.10 -6.72
CA PRO A 250 20.73 0.85 -8.07
C PRO A 250 20.18 1.77 -9.17
N TYR A 251 18.96 2.25 -9.00
CA TYR A 251 18.27 3.17 -9.90
C TYR A 251 18.58 4.65 -9.65
N LEU A 252 19.19 5.01 -8.51
CA LEU A 252 19.64 6.37 -8.17
C LEU A 252 21.16 6.48 -8.27
N ARG A 253 21.66 6.41 -9.51
CA ARG A 253 23.08 6.51 -9.84
C ARG A 253 23.41 7.84 -10.51
N SER A 254 24.68 8.22 -10.41
CA SER A 254 25.22 9.37 -11.12
C SER A 254 25.04 9.21 -12.64
N VAL A 255 24.36 10.17 -13.27
CA VAL A 255 24.17 10.27 -14.72
C VAL A 255 24.59 11.65 -15.24
N PRO A 256 25.11 11.74 -16.48
CA PRO A 256 25.37 13.03 -17.12
C PRO A 256 24.11 13.88 -17.27
N CYS A 257 24.23 15.20 -17.11
CA CYS A 257 23.17 16.16 -17.38
C CYS A 257 23.71 17.27 -18.25
N MET A 258 23.49 17.19 -19.56
CA MET A 258 24.12 18.11 -20.51
C MET A 258 23.33 19.41 -20.72
N HIS A 259 22.13 19.52 -20.13
CA HIS A 259 21.18 20.58 -20.45
C HIS A 259 20.70 21.40 -19.25
N ASP A 260 21.40 21.36 -18.11
CA ASP A 260 21.09 22.19 -16.94
C ASP A 260 21.85 23.52 -16.89
N LYS A 261 22.76 23.79 -17.84
CA LYS A 261 23.58 25.02 -17.92
C LYS A 261 22.79 26.32 -18.00
N HIS A 262 21.53 26.27 -18.45
CA HIS A 262 20.66 27.45 -18.50
C HIS A 262 20.08 27.82 -17.13
N SER A 263 20.32 27.00 -16.09
CA SER A 263 19.93 27.31 -14.73
C SER A 263 20.70 28.51 -14.16
N PRO A 264 20.02 29.46 -13.49
CA PRO A 264 20.68 30.53 -12.74
C PRO A 264 21.40 30.01 -11.47
N TYR A 265 21.33 28.70 -11.22
CA TYR A 265 22.02 28.00 -10.15
C TYR A 265 23.06 27.00 -10.66
N TYR A 266 23.42 27.04 -11.95
CA TYR A 266 24.41 26.12 -12.51
C TYR A 266 25.78 26.29 -11.84
N GLU A 267 26.24 27.54 -11.69
CA GLU A 267 27.48 27.89 -11.00
C GLU A 267 27.30 29.21 -10.27
N ARG A 268 27.75 29.29 -9.01
CA ARG A 268 27.73 30.50 -8.19
C ARG A 268 29.01 30.63 -7.38
N LYS A 269 29.39 31.87 -7.10
CA LYS A 269 30.60 32.24 -6.36
C LYS A 269 30.23 32.93 -5.05
N TYR A 270 30.92 32.55 -3.98
CA TYR A 270 30.67 33.00 -2.61
C TYR A 270 31.97 33.45 -1.96
N HIS A 271 32.07 34.73 -1.64
CA HIS A 271 33.23 35.28 -0.94
C HIS A 271 33.05 35.10 0.56
N ILE A 272 33.97 34.41 1.20
CA ILE A 272 33.97 34.18 2.64
C ILE A 272 35.20 34.87 3.23
N ASN A 273 35.04 35.66 4.29
CA ASN A 273 36.20 36.22 4.95
C ASN A 273 36.76 35.25 6.02
N PRO A 274 38.04 35.36 6.42
CA PRO A 274 38.64 34.43 7.39
C PRO A 274 37.94 34.37 8.76
N VAL A 275 37.34 35.47 9.22
CA VAL A 275 36.59 35.52 10.50
C VAL A 275 35.30 34.72 10.38
N GLU A 276 34.57 34.89 9.28
CA GLU A 276 33.37 34.13 9.00
C GLU A 276 33.66 32.64 8.85
N LEU A 277 34.73 32.27 8.12
CA LEU A 277 35.15 30.87 7.99
C LEU A 277 35.44 30.27 9.37
N SER A 278 36.14 31.01 10.25
CA SER A 278 36.41 30.57 11.63
C SER A 278 35.13 30.32 12.41
N GLN A 279 34.22 31.32 12.44
CA GLN A 279 32.98 31.26 13.22
C GLN A 279 32.04 30.14 12.75
N LYS A 280 31.94 29.92 11.44
CA LYS A 280 31.01 28.94 10.86
C LYS A 280 31.54 27.51 10.92
N THR A 281 32.85 27.30 10.83
CA THR A 281 33.44 25.94 10.78
C THR A 281 34.04 25.49 12.12
N GLY A 282 34.22 26.43 13.06
CA GLY A 282 34.87 26.18 14.34
C GLY A 282 36.35 25.83 14.22
N VAL A 283 37.01 26.31 13.16
CA VAL A 283 38.48 26.37 13.05
C VAL A 283 38.92 27.71 13.63
N SER A 284 40.01 27.77 14.40
CA SER A 284 40.41 29.03 15.00
C SER A 284 40.90 30.03 13.96
N PHE A 285 40.66 31.32 14.19
CA PHE A 285 41.19 32.37 13.32
C PHE A 285 42.72 32.33 13.24
N GLY A 286 43.39 31.95 14.33
CA GLY A 286 44.84 31.78 14.37
C GLY A 286 45.36 30.70 13.42
N GLU A 287 44.69 29.53 13.37
CA GLU A 287 45.02 28.45 12.42
C GLU A 287 44.79 28.87 10.96
N ILE A 288 43.68 29.58 10.69
CA ILE A 288 43.39 30.09 9.34
C ILE A 288 44.44 31.10 8.91
N TYR A 289 44.79 32.04 9.79
CA TYR A 289 45.80 33.06 9.51
C TYR A 289 47.20 32.44 9.34
N ALA A 290 47.56 31.47 10.18
CA ALA A 290 48.80 30.72 10.07
C ALA A 290 48.89 29.94 8.75
N ALA A 291 47.80 29.35 8.28
CA ALA A 291 47.78 28.67 6.97
C ALA A 291 47.99 29.65 5.81
N ILE A 292 47.29 30.79 5.83
CA ILE A 292 47.43 31.84 4.80
C ILE A 292 48.85 32.42 4.76
N MET A 293 49.47 32.66 5.93
CA MET A 293 50.79 33.30 6.03
C MET A 293 51.97 32.31 5.97
N GLY A 294 51.78 31.09 6.47
CA GLY A 294 52.82 30.07 6.64
C GLY A 294 52.98 29.12 5.46
N GLY A 295 52.16 29.27 4.41
CA GLY A 295 52.29 28.50 3.17
C GLY A 295 51.74 27.07 3.23
N THR A 296 50.99 26.70 4.27
CA THR A 296 50.24 25.44 4.29
C THR A 296 48.88 25.61 3.60
N PRO A 297 48.33 24.57 2.93
CA PRO A 297 47.04 24.68 2.27
C PRO A 297 45.92 24.96 3.27
N LEU A 298 45.28 26.13 3.17
CA LEU A 298 44.12 26.47 4.00
C LEU A 298 42.94 25.52 3.78
N LEU A 299 42.71 25.12 2.52
CA LEU A 299 41.63 24.22 2.13
C LEU A 299 42.20 23.08 1.28
N GLN A 300 41.89 21.84 1.65
CA GLN A 300 42.29 20.66 0.90
C GLN A 300 41.13 19.68 0.76
N LYS A 301 40.90 19.21 -0.47
CA LYS A 301 39.94 18.15 -0.77
C LYS A 301 40.54 16.82 -0.32
N GLU A 302 39.91 16.16 0.66
CA GLU A 302 40.36 14.85 1.17
C GLU A 302 39.62 13.70 0.50
N ASN A 303 38.32 13.89 0.21
CA ASN A 303 37.50 12.90 -0.48
C ASN A 303 36.45 13.60 -1.36
N VAL A 304 36.45 13.26 -2.65
CA VAL A 304 35.54 13.80 -3.66
C VAL A 304 35.03 12.66 -4.53
N THR A 305 33.74 12.67 -4.84
CA THR A 305 33.13 11.67 -5.72
C THR A 305 33.43 11.96 -7.20
N ASP A 306 33.18 10.99 -8.08
CA ASP A 306 33.25 11.17 -9.54
C ASP A 306 32.26 12.22 -10.09
N ALA A 307 31.20 12.54 -9.34
CA ALA A 307 30.27 13.61 -9.67
C ALA A 307 30.71 14.97 -9.08
N GLY A 308 31.88 15.04 -8.44
CA GLY A 308 32.48 16.23 -7.86
C GLY A 308 31.90 16.66 -6.52
N THR A 309 31.15 15.78 -5.84
CA THR A 309 30.62 16.05 -4.50
C THR A 309 31.75 15.93 -3.49
N LEU A 310 31.99 16.99 -2.72
CA LEU A 310 32.95 17.02 -1.63
C LEU A 310 32.41 16.21 -0.44
N ARG A 311 33.04 15.07 -0.12
CA ARG A 311 32.67 14.23 1.03
C ARG A 311 33.43 14.64 2.28
N GLN A 312 34.73 14.93 2.14
CA GLN A 312 35.57 15.43 3.23
C GLN A 312 36.51 16.53 2.75
N VAL A 313 36.74 17.49 3.65
CA VAL A 313 37.59 18.65 3.44
C VAL A 313 38.37 18.93 4.71
N ARG A 314 39.66 19.23 4.52
CA ARG A 314 40.52 19.75 5.56
C ARG A 314 40.58 21.26 5.46
N ILE A 315 40.34 21.92 6.58
CA ILE A 315 40.41 23.38 6.76
C ILE A 315 41.49 23.64 7.82
N ALA A 316 42.64 24.16 7.40
CA ALA A 316 43.88 24.15 8.18
C ALA A 316 44.18 22.73 8.71
N ASP A 317 44.14 22.50 10.03
CA ASP A 317 44.40 21.19 10.62
C ASP A 317 43.14 20.37 10.94
N LYS A 318 41.95 20.91 10.67
CA LYS A 318 40.67 20.28 11.01
C LYS A 318 40.03 19.64 9.78
N SER A 319 39.74 18.33 9.86
CA SER A 319 38.92 17.64 8.86
C SER A 319 37.43 17.70 9.25
N ILE A 320 36.58 18.05 8.29
CA ILE A 320 35.12 18.06 8.43
C ILE A 320 34.45 17.46 7.18
N SER A 321 33.17 17.07 7.31
CA SER A 321 32.39 16.61 6.15
C SER A 321 32.05 17.78 5.21
N GLY A 322 31.93 17.50 3.92
CA GLY A 322 31.47 18.50 2.94
C GLY A 322 30.02 18.95 3.18
N ALA A 323 29.16 18.07 3.73
CA ALA A 323 27.81 18.42 4.16
C ALA A 323 27.82 19.46 5.29
N THR A 324 28.69 19.27 6.29
CA THR A 324 28.89 20.22 7.39
C THR A 324 29.39 21.56 6.87
N LEU A 325 30.38 21.56 5.96
CA LEU A 325 30.90 22.79 5.37
C LEU A 325 29.80 23.53 4.59
N ARG A 326 29.06 22.81 3.73
CA ARG A 326 27.95 23.37 2.96
C ARG A 326 26.92 24.04 3.87
N GLN A 327 26.48 23.34 4.91
CA GLN A 327 25.48 23.87 5.84
C GLN A 327 26.01 25.08 6.62
N ALA A 328 27.24 25.00 7.11
CA ALA A 328 27.87 26.08 7.87
C ALA A 328 27.97 27.38 7.07
N LEU A 329 28.34 27.29 5.80
CA LEU A 329 28.53 28.43 4.90
C LEU A 329 27.28 28.76 4.05
N ASN A 330 26.16 28.06 4.27
CA ASN A 330 24.92 28.22 3.51
C ASN A 330 25.11 28.12 1.98
N LEU A 331 25.92 27.14 1.55
CA LEU A 331 26.24 26.92 0.15
C LEU A 331 25.15 26.08 -0.56
N PRO A 332 24.88 26.33 -1.85
CA PRO A 332 23.72 25.75 -2.54
C PRO A 332 23.85 24.24 -2.79
N SER A 333 25.07 23.72 -2.94
CA SER A 333 25.34 22.29 -3.12
C SER A 333 26.65 21.85 -2.45
N GLN A 334 26.91 20.53 -2.48
CA GLN A 334 28.16 19.92 -2.03
C GLN A 334 29.21 19.78 -3.16
N TRP A 335 28.88 20.21 -4.39
CA TRP A 335 29.91 20.40 -5.42
C TRP A 335 30.60 21.72 -5.13
N LEU A 336 31.86 21.65 -4.67
CA LEU A 336 32.61 22.81 -4.21
C LEU A 336 34.00 22.83 -4.83
N ASP A 337 34.39 24.02 -5.26
CA ASP A 337 35.76 24.39 -5.56
C ASP A 337 36.08 25.73 -4.92
N TRP A 338 37.33 26.18 -4.99
CA TRP A 338 37.71 27.46 -4.42
C TRP A 338 38.89 28.10 -5.13
N SER A 339 38.92 29.43 -5.04
CA SER A 339 40.11 30.23 -5.35
C SER A 339 40.75 30.71 -4.05
N LEU A 340 42.07 30.93 -4.07
CA LEU A 340 42.87 31.50 -2.98
C LEU A 340 43.86 32.51 -3.60
N PRO A 341 44.35 33.53 -2.86
CA PRO A 341 44.26 33.73 -1.41
C PRO A 341 42.94 34.34 -0.93
N THR A 342 42.16 34.98 -1.80
CA THR A 342 40.79 35.40 -1.51
C THR A 342 39.92 34.15 -1.43
N ILE A 343 39.37 33.83 -0.26
CA ILE A 343 38.55 32.62 -0.04
C ILE A 343 37.21 32.77 -0.79
N GLU A 344 37.23 32.47 -2.08
CA GLU A 344 36.06 32.44 -2.97
C GLU A 344 35.67 30.99 -3.19
N PHE A 345 34.54 30.55 -2.63
CA PHE A 345 33.96 29.24 -2.94
C PHE A 345 33.15 29.29 -4.23
N ILE A 346 33.40 28.34 -5.11
CA ILE A 346 32.64 28.09 -6.33
C ILE A 346 31.75 26.89 -6.05
N SER A 347 30.43 27.04 -6.16
CA SER A 347 29.48 25.95 -6.03
C SER A 347 28.73 25.72 -7.33
N LYS A 348 28.59 24.45 -7.74
CA LYS A 348 27.80 24.07 -8.91
C LYS A 348 26.53 23.32 -8.53
N GLY A 349 25.44 23.68 -9.18
CA GLY A 349 24.13 23.12 -8.89
C GLY A 349 23.52 23.61 -7.57
N TYR A 350 22.32 23.12 -7.29
CA TYR A 350 21.49 23.49 -6.15
C TYR A 350 20.68 22.29 -5.68
N GLY A 351 20.79 21.98 -4.39
CA GLY A 351 20.16 20.82 -3.76
C GLY A 351 21.12 19.65 -3.56
N HIS A 352 20.56 18.46 -3.32
CA HIS A 352 21.34 17.26 -3.01
C HIS A 352 21.92 16.54 -4.24
N ARG A 353 21.53 16.93 -5.46
CA ARG A 353 22.06 16.45 -6.75
C ARG A 353 21.74 14.98 -7.11
N VAL A 354 20.91 14.29 -6.34
CA VAL A 354 20.50 12.89 -6.59
C VAL A 354 19.15 12.85 -7.33
N GLY A 355 18.98 11.89 -8.24
CA GLY A 355 17.73 11.71 -9.00
C GLY A 355 17.47 12.79 -10.04
N LEU A 356 16.20 13.14 -10.26
CA LEU A 356 15.76 14.10 -11.28
C LEU A 356 16.34 15.50 -11.04
N CYS A 357 17.03 16.04 -12.04
CA CYS A 357 17.43 17.45 -12.07
C CYS A 357 16.34 18.27 -12.78
N GLN A 358 15.74 19.25 -12.09
CA GLN A 358 14.59 20.02 -12.59
C GLN A 358 14.93 20.83 -13.85
N TYR A 359 16.01 21.63 -13.80
CA TYR A 359 16.49 22.37 -14.97
C TYR A 359 17.00 21.43 -16.06
N GLY A 360 17.61 20.31 -15.68
CA GLY A 360 18.01 19.28 -16.63
C GLY A 360 16.81 18.69 -17.38
N ALA A 361 15.70 18.43 -16.69
CA ALA A 361 14.45 17.94 -17.27
C ALA A 361 13.87 18.95 -18.27
N ASP A 362 13.81 20.25 -17.92
CA ASP A 362 13.39 21.31 -18.86
C ASP A 362 14.30 21.36 -20.09
N GLY A 363 15.61 21.25 -19.88
CA GLY A 363 16.60 21.20 -20.95
C GLY A 363 16.42 20.02 -21.91
N TYR A 364 16.27 18.79 -21.38
CA TYR A 364 16.01 17.59 -22.18
C TYR A 364 14.67 17.67 -22.91
N ALA A 365 13.62 18.14 -22.23
CA ALA A 365 12.31 18.33 -22.81
C ALA A 365 12.33 19.30 -24.01
N ARG A 366 13.07 20.41 -23.91
CA ARG A 366 13.30 21.34 -25.03
C ARG A 366 14.11 20.74 -26.19
N LYS A 367 14.81 19.62 -25.95
CA LYS A 367 15.49 18.82 -26.98
C LYS A 367 14.60 17.72 -27.57
N GLY A 368 13.33 17.65 -27.15
CA GLY A 368 12.32 16.75 -27.71
C GLY A 368 12.15 15.44 -26.95
N LEU A 369 12.81 15.26 -25.79
CA LEU A 369 12.58 14.06 -24.98
C LEU A 369 11.21 14.14 -24.30
N SER A 370 10.52 13.01 -24.29
CA SER A 370 9.29 12.79 -23.52
C SER A 370 9.56 12.69 -22.03
N TRP A 371 8.54 12.92 -21.20
CA TRP A 371 8.66 12.78 -19.75
C TRP A 371 9.09 11.37 -19.32
N GLN A 372 8.70 10.32 -20.06
CA GLN A 372 9.12 8.94 -19.81
C GLN A 372 10.62 8.76 -20.05
N GLU A 373 11.15 9.28 -21.16
CA GLU A 373 12.58 9.22 -21.47
C GLU A 373 13.40 10.03 -20.45
N ILE A 374 12.88 11.19 -20.02
CA ILE A 374 13.50 12.00 -18.97
C ILE A 374 13.58 11.21 -17.66
N LEU A 375 12.50 10.56 -17.24
CA LEU A 375 12.51 9.74 -16.02
C LEU A 375 13.45 8.55 -16.14
N ALA A 376 13.42 7.82 -17.26
CA ALA A 376 14.31 6.68 -17.49
C ALA A 376 15.80 7.07 -17.48
N HIS A 377 16.12 8.30 -17.90
CA HIS A 377 17.48 8.85 -17.82
C HIS A 377 17.94 9.05 -16.37
N TYR A 378 17.09 9.62 -15.50
CA TYR A 378 17.46 9.93 -14.11
C TYR A 378 17.24 8.77 -13.13
N TYR A 379 16.29 7.88 -13.42
CA TYR A 379 15.90 6.74 -12.59
C TYR A 379 16.06 5.46 -13.43
N ARG A 380 17.29 4.97 -13.54
CA ARG A 380 17.62 3.87 -14.45
C ARG A 380 16.94 2.58 -14.03
N ASP A 381 16.60 1.75 -15.03
CA ASP A 381 15.99 0.43 -14.84
C ASP A 381 14.68 0.45 -14.03
N THR A 382 13.99 1.60 -14.04
CA THR A 382 12.66 1.74 -13.45
C THR A 382 11.56 1.59 -14.49
N GLU A 383 10.40 1.15 -14.03
CA GLU A 383 9.21 0.96 -14.83
C GLU A 383 8.11 1.91 -14.34
N ILE A 384 7.38 2.50 -15.27
CA ILE A 384 6.20 3.30 -14.94
C ILE A 384 5.03 2.34 -14.77
N GLN A 385 4.39 2.39 -13.60
CA GLN A 385 3.18 1.63 -13.31
C GLN A 385 2.17 2.56 -12.60
N PRO A 386 0.86 2.30 -12.69
CA PRO A 386 -0.11 3.04 -11.91
C PRO A 386 0.12 2.81 -10.41
N ILE A 387 -0.07 3.86 -9.62
CA ILE A 387 -0.16 3.86 -8.16
C ILE A 387 -1.52 3.30 -7.76
N GLU A 388 -1.78 2.08 -8.22
CA GLU A 388 -2.83 1.33 -7.59
C GLU A 388 -2.34 1.00 -6.17
N ALA A 389 -3.27 1.03 -5.22
CA ALA A 389 -3.18 0.02 -4.19
C ALA A 389 -3.31 -1.31 -4.95
N THR A 390 -2.21 -1.81 -5.52
CA THR A 390 -2.12 -3.21 -5.88
C THR A 390 -2.13 -3.91 -4.54
N ASP A 391 -3.35 -4.09 -4.09
CA ASP A 391 -3.69 -5.00 -3.06
C ASP A 391 -3.19 -6.37 -3.57
N GLU A 392 -1.98 -6.72 -3.15
CA GLU A 392 -1.61 -8.12 -3.06
C GLU A 392 -2.50 -8.85 -2.03
N GLN A 393 -3.55 -8.20 -1.47
CA GLN A 393 -4.54 -8.76 -0.55
C GLN A 393 -5.98 -8.17 -0.65
N ASP A 394 -6.50 -7.71 -1.81
CA ASP A 394 -7.96 -7.43 -1.99
C ASP A 394 -8.67 -8.71 -2.44
N THR A 395 -8.51 -9.77 -1.66
CA THR A 395 -9.54 -10.80 -1.64
C THR A 395 -10.79 -10.14 -1.07
N ASP A 396 -11.87 -10.12 -1.86
CA ASP A 396 -13.27 -9.83 -1.51
C ASP A 396 -13.47 -9.37 -0.05
N PRO A 397 -13.92 -8.14 0.25
CA PRO A 397 -14.09 -7.67 1.63
C PRO A 397 -15.10 -8.53 2.41
N LEU A 398 -15.92 -9.34 1.73
CA LEU A 398 -16.83 -10.32 2.33
C LEU A 398 -16.83 -11.63 1.50
N PRO A 399 -15.72 -12.40 1.48
CA PRO A 399 -15.57 -13.61 0.66
C PRO A 399 -16.56 -14.72 1.02
N LEU A 400 -17.25 -14.58 2.16
CA LEU A 400 -18.19 -15.56 2.69
C LEU A 400 -19.63 -15.04 2.70
N LEU A 401 -19.93 -13.91 2.04
CA LEU A 401 -21.29 -13.35 2.00
C LEU A 401 -22.30 -14.37 1.44
N GLY A 402 -23.33 -14.69 2.24
CA GLY A 402 -24.35 -15.69 1.88
C GLY A 402 -23.94 -17.14 2.19
N THR A 403 -22.78 -17.35 2.83
CA THR A 403 -22.35 -18.65 3.33
C THR A 403 -22.73 -18.79 4.81
N VAL A 404 -23.46 -19.85 5.13
CA VAL A 404 -23.75 -20.28 6.50
C VAL A 404 -22.68 -21.28 6.94
N ILE A 405 -21.97 -21.00 8.04
CA ILE A 405 -20.87 -21.82 8.54
C ILE A 405 -21.18 -22.29 9.95
N ALA A 406 -21.25 -23.60 10.14
CA ALA A 406 -21.40 -24.18 11.47
C ALA A 406 -20.02 -24.40 12.10
N VAL A 407 -19.77 -23.76 13.23
CA VAL A 407 -18.53 -23.89 14.01
C VAL A 407 -18.86 -24.62 15.31
N ASP A 408 -18.16 -25.72 15.55
CA ASP A 408 -18.38 -26.61 16.68
C ASP A 408 -17.16 -26.60 17.61
N PRO A 409 -17.20 -25.86 18.73
CA PRO A 409 -16.19 -25.98 19.76
C PRO A 409 -16.33 -27.33 20.46
N GLY A 410 -15.37 -28.23 20.27
CA GLY A 410 -15.38 -29.57 20.87
C GLY A 410 -15.59 -29.54 22.39
N HIS A 411 -16.17 -30.61 22.95
CA HIS A 411 -16.41 -30.73 24.40
C HIS A 411 -17.29 -29.61 24.99
N GLY A 412 -17.30 -29.42 26.32
CA GLY A 412 -18.10 -28.40 27.01
C GLY A 412 -18.85 -28.94 28.22
N GLY A 413 -19.08 -28.06 29.21
CA GLY A 413 -19.72 -28.39 30.48
C GLY A 413 -19.04 -29.55 31.18
N ASN A 414 -19.74 -30.69 31.28
CA ASN A 414 -19.26 -31.89 31.97
C ASN A 414 -18.15 -32.65 31.23
N SER A 415 -17.91 -32.35 29.96
CA SER A 415 -16.81 -32.95 29.19
C SER A 415 -15.67 -31.94 29.10
N SER A 416 -14.54 -32.20 29.77
CA SER A 416 -13.35 -31.35 29.70
C SER A 416 -12.56 -31.52 28.39
N GLY A 417 -12.79 -32.61 27.67
CA GLY A 417 -11.82 -33.13 26.71
C GLY A 417 -10.53 -33.56 27.40
N ALA A 418 -9.44 -33.60 26.65
CA ALA A 418 -8.11 -33.85 27.20
C ALA A 418 -7.67 -32.70 28.14
N VAL A 419 -6.90 -33.05 29.16
CA VAL A 419 -6.34 -32.10 30.14
C VAL A 419 -4.82 -32.17 30.05
N GLY A 420 -4.20 -31.03 29.78
CA GLY A 420 -2.75 -30.91 29.66
C GLY A 420 -2.02 -31.06 31.01
N PRO A 421 -0.70 -31.31 30.98
CA PRO A 421 0.11 -31.50 32.19
C PRO A 421 0.05 -30.39 33.25
N SER A 422 -0.26 -29.14 32.90
CA SER A 422 -0.51 -28.03 33.86
C SER A 422 -1.99 -27.77 34.15
N GLY A 423 -2.89 -28.58 33.64
CA GLY A 423 -4.33 -28.42 33.87
C GLY A 423 -5.06 -27.57 32.84
N VAL A 424 -4.42 -27.20 31.72
CA VAL A 424 -5.11 -26.57 30.58
C VAL A 424 -6.14 -27.55 30.04
N LYS A 425 -7.39 -27.13 29.91
CA LYS A 425 -8.48 -28.00 29.44
C LYS A 425 -8.78 -27.73 27.98
N GLU A 426 -8.91 -28.79 27.20
CA GLU A 426 -9.24 -28.71 25.78
C GLU A 426 -10.51 -27.88 25.54
N LYS A 427 -11.58 -28.12 26.30
CA LYS A 427 -12.87 -27.41 26.15
C LYS A 427 -12.77 -25.88 26.22
N ASP A 428 -11.81 -25.35 26.98
CA ASP A 428 -11.60 -23.92 27.19
C ASP A 428 -10.81 -23.33 26.01
N VAL A 429 -9.77 -24.05 25.57
CA VAL A 429 -8.94 -23.68 24.41
C VAL A 429 -9.77 -23.63 23.12
N VAL A 430 -10.56 -24.68 22.87
CA VAL A 430 -11.31 -24.79 21.62
C VAL A 430 -12.52 -23.86 21.59
N LEU A 431 -13.11 -23.52 22.74
CA LEU A 431 -14.13 -22.49 22.83
C LEU A 431 -13.57 -21.12 22.43
N ASP A 432 -12.41 -20.74 23.00
CA ASP A 432 -11.78 -19.46 22.71
C ASP A 432 -11.40 -19.32 21.22
N ILE A 433 -10.77 -20.33 20.64
CA ILE A 433 -10.45 -20.36 19.20
C ILE A 433 -11.72 -20.25 18.35
N SER A 434 -12.79 -20.97 18.71
CA SER A 434 -14.05 -20.96 17.97
C SER A 434 -14.75 -19.60 18.01
N LEU A 435 -14.72 -18.90 19.14
CA LEU A 435 -15.30 -17.56 19.27
C LEU A 435 -14.50 -16.52 18.45
N ARG A 436 -13.16 -16.61 18.45
CA ARG A 436 -12.30 -15.78 17.58
C ARG A 436 -12.59 -16.04 16.11
N LEU A 437 -12.67 -17.31 15.72
CA LEU A 437 -13.00 -17.71 14.36
C LEU A 437 -14.39 -17.20 13.97
N ALA A 438 -15.40 -17.36 14.82
CA ALA A 438 -16.76 -16.89 14.54
C ALA A 438 -16.81 -15.38 14.29
N LYS A 439 -16.17 -14.57 15.14
CA LYS A 439 -16.05 -13.12 14.95
C LYS A 439 -15.40 -12.78 13.60
N LYS A 440 -14.33 -13.50 13.23
CA LYS A 440 -13.61 -13.29 11.98
C LYS A 440 -14.45 -13.70 10.76
N LEU A 441 -15.10 -14.86 10.79
CA LEU A 441 -15.98 -15.34 9.71
C LEU A 441 -17.15 -14.37 9.48
N SER A 442 -17.80 -13.89 10.55
CA SER A 442 -18.87 -12.88 10.44
C SER A 442 -18.37 -11.56 9.85
N LYS A 443 -17.16 -11.11 10.24
CA LYS A 443 -16.54 -9.92 9.64
C LYS A 443 -16.30 -10.09 8.13
N HIS A 444 -16.14 -11.33 7.66
CA HIS A 444 -15.95 -11.71 6.25
C HIS A 444 -17.26 -12.12 5.56
N GLY A 445 -18.42 -11.81 6.17
CA GLY A 445 -19.75 -11.93 5.54
C GLY A 445 -20.49 -13.24 5.80
N ALA A 446 -19.90 -14.19 6.51
CA ALA A 446 -20.57 -15.46 6.83
C ALA A 446 -21.66 -15.27 7.89
N GLU A 447 -22.76 -16.01 7.74
CA GLU A 447 -23.66 -16.31 8.85
C GLU A 447 -23.05 -17.45 9.66
N VAL A 448 -22.70 -17.21 10.93
CA VAL A 448 -21.99 -18.19 11.74
C VAL A 448 -22.92 -18.81 12.78
N ILE A 449 -22.97 -20.15 12.79
CA ILE A 449 -23.77 -20.94 13.71
C ILE A 449 -22.83 -21.67 14.66
N LEU A 450 -22.75 -21.20 15.90
CA LEU A 450 -22.01 -21.89 16.95
C LEU A 450 -22.85 -23.00 17.57
N THR A 451 -22.30 -24.21 17.71
CA THR A 451 -23.01 -25.30 18.43
C THR A 451 -23.08 -25.03 19.94
N ARG A 452 -22.13 -24.25 20.47
CA ARG A 452 -22.16 -23.63 21.81
C ARG A 452 -21.36 -22.32 21.78
N ALA A 453 -21.81 -21.33 22.54
CA ALA A 453 -21.11 -20.03 22.69
C ALA A 453 -20.46 -19.85 24.07
N ASP A 454 -20.67 -20.81 24.98
CA ASP A 454 -20.19 -20.82 26.37
C ASP A 454 -19.80 -22.26 26.79
N ASP A 455 -19.52 -22.46 28.08
CA ASP A 455 -19.16 -23.77 28.67
C ASP A 455 -20.40 -24.67 28.93
N SER A 456 -21.37 -24.66 28.02
CA SER A 456 -22.55 -25.54 28.09
C SER A 456 -22.25 -26.96 27.60
N THR A 457 -23.00 -27.93 28.15
CA THR A 457 -22.97 -29.32 27.67
C THR A 457 -23.88 -29.46 26.45
N VAL A 458 -23.30 -29.79 25.29
CA VAL A 458 -24.06 -30.05 24.05
C VAL A 458 -23.74 -31.46 23.54
N THR A 459 -24.77 -32.27 23.36
CA THR A 459 -24.65 -33.65 22.86
C THR A 459 -24.22 -33.69 21.39
N LEU A 460 -23.60 -34.78 20.95
CA LEU A 460 -23.19 -34.96 19.55
C LEU A 460 -24.38 -34.86 18.59
N GLN A 461 -25.55 -35.38 19.00
CA GLN A 461 -26.81 -35.29 18.26
C GLN A 461 -27.23 -33.84 18.07
N ASN A 462 -27.19 -33.02 19.14
CA ASN A 462 -27.59 -31.62 19.06
C ASN A 462 -26.62 -30.80 18.22
N ARG A 463 -25.30 -31.04 18.30
CA ARG A 463 -24.30 -30.37 17.44
C ARG A 463 -24.61 -30.57 15.96
N VAL A 464 -24.88 -31.82 15.58
CA VAL A 464 -25.26 -32.19 14.20
C VAL A 464 -26.61 -31.57 13.82
N ALA A 465 -27.60 -31.67 14.71
CA ALA A 465 -28.93 -31.13 14.47
C ALA A 465 -28.89 -29.61 14.23
N THR A 466 -28.14 -28.87 15.05
CA THR A 466 -27.93 -27.42 14.89
C THR A 466 -27.37 -27.08 13.51
N ALA A 467 -26.30 -27.76 13.08
CA ALA A 467 -25.69 -27.51 11.77
C ALA A 467 -26.64 -27.86 10.60
N ASN A 468 -27.35 -28.98 10.69
CA ASN A 468 -28.28 -29.44 9.67
C ASN A 468 -29.53 -28.55 9.58
N GLN A 469 -30.10 -28.13 10.71
CA GLN A 469 -31.27 -27.25 10.77
C GLN A 469 -30.97 -25.86 10.20
N ALA A 470 -29.77 -25.34 10.47
CA ALA A 470 -29.29 -24.09 9.88
C ALA A 470 -28.93 -24.23 8.39
N LYS A 471 -28.97 -25.44 7.82
CA LYS A 471 -28.57 -25.74 6.44
C LYS A 471 -27.17 -25.20 6.13
N ALA A 472 -26.23 -25.37 7.08
CA ALA A 472 -24.88 -24.85 6.94
C ALA A 472 -24.22 -25.35 5.64
N ASN A 473 -23.46 -24.49 4.97
CA ASN A 473 -22.72 -24.83 3.77
C ASN A 473 -21.48 -25.67 4.08
N VAL A 474 -20.85 -25.46 5.24
CA VAL A 474 -19.74 -26.26 5.77
C VAL A 474 -19.82 -26.37 7.30
N PHE A 475 -19.22 -27.43 7.84
CA PHE A 475 -19.12 -27.69 9.28
C PHE A 475 -17.66 -27.85 9.71
N VAL A 476 -17.25 -27.15 10.77
CA VAL A 476 -15.88 -27.17 11.32
C VAL A 476 -15.94 -27.47 12.80
N SER A 477 -15.47 -28.65 13.21
CA SER A 477 -15.30 -29.02 14.62
C SER A 477 -13.85 -28.83 15.05
N ILE A 478 -13.63 -28.11 16.15
CA ILE A 478 -12.29 -27.69 16.61
C ILE A 478 -11.96 -28.44 17.91
N HIS A 479 -10.81 -29.11 17.90
CA HIS A 479 -10.30 -29.97 18.97
C HIS A 479 -8.80 -29.70 19.24
N ALA A 480 -8.34 -30.12 20.43
CA ALA A 480 -6.92 -30.12 20.79
C ALA A 480 -6.54 -31.51 21.31
N ASN A 481 -5.72 -32.20 20.52
CA ASN A 481 -5.53 -33.63 20.57
C ASN A 481 -4.95 -34.12 21.90
N GLY A 482 -5.34 -35.34 22.29
CA GLY A 482 -4.80 -36.07 23.43
C GLY A 482 -4.20 -37.40 22.98
N HIS A 483 -3.03 -37.75 23.51
CA HIS A 483 -2.39 -39.03 23.22
C HIS A 483 -1.64 -39.56 24.43
N GLU A 484 -1.61 -40.89 24.62
CA GLU A 484 -0.92 -41.53 25.76
C GLU A 484 0.59 -41.26 25.75
N ASN A 485 1.19 -41.25 24.56
CA ASN A 485 2.58 -40.79 24.37
C ASN A 485 2.65 -39.25 24.42
N PRO A 486 3.24 -38.64 25.48
CA PRO A 486 3.31 -37.19 25.64
C PRO A 486 4.27 -36.51 24.66
N ALA A 487 5.06 -37.28 23.89
CA ALA A 487 5.91 -36.74 22.83
C ALA A 487 5.17 -36.55 21.49
N ALA A 488 3.94 -37.06 21.35
CA ALA A 488 3.10 -36.80 20.17
C ALA A 488 2.88 -35.28 20.03
N HIS A 489 2.98 -34.77 18.80
CA HIS A 489 2.85 -33.34 18.51
C HIS A 489 2.48 -33.13 17.04
N GLY A 490 1.96 -31.95 16.72
CA GLY A 490 1.57 -31.54 15.38
C GLY A 490 0.08 -31.33 15.18
N THR A 491 -0.29 -31.04 13.93
CA THR A 491 -1.66 -30.68 13.53
C THR A 491 -2.19 -31.69 12.52
N GLU A 492 -3.44 -32.11 12.67
CA GLU A 492 -4.15 -33.02 11.75
C GLU A 492 -5.60 -32.59 11.56
N THR A 493 -6.15 -32.90 10.39
CA THR A 493 -7.54 -32.61 10.06
C THR A 493 -8.22 -33.87 9.54
N TYR A 494 -9.41 -34.15 10.05
CA TYR A 494 -10.20 -35.32 9.73
C TYR A 494 -11.41 -34.97 8.86
N HIS A 495 -11.78 -35.89 7.97
CA HIS A 495 -13.04 -35.87 7.21
C HIS A 495 -13.73 -37.24 7.27
N TYR A 496 -15.01 -37.31 6.91
CA TYR A 496 -15.72 -38.59 6.83
C TYR A 496 -15.20 -39.45 5.66
N PRO A 497 -14.97 -40.77 5.84
CA PRO A 497 -14.61 -41.68 4.76
C PRO A 497 -15.62 -41.64 3.62
N GLY A 498 -15.14 -41.46 2.39
CA GLY A 498 -15.98 -41.36 1.19
C GLY A 498 -16.56 -39.96 0.90
N SER A 499 -16.32 -38.97 1.76
CA SER A 499 -16.71 -37.57 1.48
C SER A 499 -15.59 -36.84 0.74
N THR A 500 -15.64 -36.84 -0.60
CA THR A 500 -14.70 -36.07 -1.44
C THR A 500 -14.72 -34.57 -1.11
N PRO A 501 -15.88 -33.90 -0.95
CA PRO A 501 -15.91 -32.50 -0.54
C PRO A 501 -15.28 -32.25 0.83
N GLY A 502 -15.51 -33.14 1.80
CA GLY A 502 -14.89 -33.06 3.12
C GLY A 502 -13.37 -33.25 3.07
N GLN A 503 -12.88 -34.15 2.21
CA GLN A 503 -11.44 -34.36 2.01
C GLN A 503 -10.75 -33.12 1.43
N ILE A 504 -11.34 -32.50 0.40
CA ILE A 504 -10.82 -31.28 -0.21
C ILE A 504 -10.82 -30.15 0.82
N PHE A 505 -11.93 -29.98 1.55
CA PHE A 505 -12.04 -28.96 2.60
C PHE A 505 -10.97 -29.13 3.68
N ALA A 506 -10.78 -30.35 4.17
CA ALA A 506 -9.73 -30.67 5.12
C ALA A 506 -8.34 -30.34 4.57
N GLY A 507 -8.10 -30.53 3.26
CA GLY A 507 -6.84 -30.19 2.60
C GLY A 507 -6.50 -28.71 2.66
N PHE A 508 -7.45 -27.83 2.35
CA PHE A 508 -7.24 -26.38 2.41
C PHE A 508 -6.95 -25.91 3.84
N VAL A 509 -7.75 -26.36 4.79
CA VAL A 509 -7.60 -25.99 6.20
C VAL A 509 -6.29 -26.54 6.78
N GLN A 510 -5.96 -27.80 6.51
CA GLN A 510 -4.69 -28.40 6.93
C GLN A 510 -3.49 -27.63 6.37
N LYS A 511 -3.52 -27.26 5.08
CA LYS A 511 -2.43 -26.50 4.45
C LYS A 511 -2.17 -25.18 5.20
N LYS A 512 -3.23 -24.38 5.44
CA LYS A 512 -3.11 -23.09 6.11
C LYS A 512 -2.68 -23.19 7.56
N LEU A 513 -3.17 -24.18 8.29
CA LEU A 513 -2.73 -24.45 9.65
C LEU A 513 -1.22 -24.75 9.72
N ILE A 514 -0.68 -25.54 8.80
CA ILE A 514 0.75 -25.85 8.79
C ILE A 514 1.60 -24.64 8.40
N GLU A 515 1.18 -23.89 7.38
CA GLU A 515 1.87 -22.66 6.95
C GLU A 515 1.96 -21.63 8.08
N MET A 516 0.89 -21.45 8.85
CA MET A 516 0.79 -20.37 9.83
C MET A 516 1.21 -20.75 11.26
N LEU A 517 0.94 -21.99 11.69
CA LEU A 517 1.30 -22.45 13.04
C LEU A 517 2.70 -23.06 13.10
N GLY A 518 3.29 -23.39 11.94
CA GLY A 518 4.61 -24.02 11.85
C GLY A 518 4.71 -25.34 12.61
N ARG A 519 3.59 -26.06 12.81
CA ARG A 519 3.53 -27.35 13.51
C ARG A 519 3.83 -28.51 12.58
N ARG A 520 4.15 -29.65 13.17
CA ARG A 520 4.39 -30.88 12.39
C ARG A 520 3.12 -31.23 11.62
N ASN A 521 3.22 -31.35 10.31
CA ASN A 521 2.12 -31.79 9.46
C ASN A 521 1.85 -33.29 9.67
N ARG A 522 0.70 -33.63 10.24
CA ARG A 522 0.24 -35.02 10.40
C ARG A 522 -0.79 -35.44 9.35
N GLY A 523 -1.10 -34.53 8.43
CA GLY A 523 -1.89 -34.77 7.23
C GLY A 523 -3.40 -34.69 7.43
N VAL A 524 -4.08 -34.88 6.30
CA VAL A 524 -5.53 -35.08 6.24
C VAL A 524 -5.84 -36.56 6.37
N LYS A 525 -6.84 -36.90 7.20
CA LYS A 525 -7.19 -38.29 7.53
C LYS A 525 -8.69 -38.53 7.42
N ALA A 526 -9.07 -39.79 7.17
CA ALA A 526 -10.47 -40.20 7.17
C ALA A 526 -10.84 -40.83 8.52
N ALA A 527 -11.91 -40.37 9.16
CA ALA A 527 -12.43 -40.95 10.40
C ALA A 527 -13.96 -40.84 10.48
N SER A 528 -14.62 -41.86 11.03
CA SER A 528 -16.07 -41.92 11.15
C SER A 528 -16.58 -41.29 12.47
N PHE A 529 -16.06 -40.13 12.84
CA PHE A 529 -16.56 -39.39 14.01
C PHE A 529 -18.03 -39.01 13.82
N TYR A 530 -18.81 -39.03 14.90
CA TYR A 530 -20.26 -38.81 14.83
C TYR A 530 -20.63 -37.51 14.11
N VAL A 531 -19.96 -36.41 14.45
CA VAL A 531 -20.21 -35.09 13.85
C VAL A 531 -19.83 -35.02 12.37
N LEU A 532 -18.86 -35.81 11.92
CA LEU A 532 -18.48 -35.89 10.50
C LEU A 532 -19.42 -36.79 9.69
N ARG A 533 -19.96 -37.83 10.33
CA ARG A 533 -20.82 -38.84 9.68
C ARG A 533 -22.25 -38.35 9.44
N TYR A 534 -22.80 -37.58 10.36
CA TYR A 534 -24.23 -37.25 10.38
C TYR A 534 -24.58 -35.80 10.01
N THR A 535 -23.56 -34.97 9.74
CA THR A 535 -23.75 -33.66 9.12
C THR A 535 -24.05 -33.82 7.62
N ALA A 536 -24.95 -32.98 7.10
CA ALA A 536 -25.42 -33.06 5.71
C ALA A 536 -24.54 -32.29 4.71
N MET A 537 -23.55 -31.54 5.20
CA MET A 537 -22.67 -30.67 4.44
C MET A 537 -21.20 -31.15 4.55
N PRO A 538 -20.27 -30.66 3.72
CA PRO A 538 -18.84 -30.92 3.90
C PRO A 538 -18.40 -30.56 5.32
N ALA A 539 -17.84 -31.55 6.02
CA ALA A 539 -17.53 -31.45 7.43
C ALA A 539 -16.08 -31.87 7.72
N ILE A 540 -15.42 -31.11 8.58
CA ILE A 540 -14.07 -31.41 9.06
C ILE A 540 -13.98 -31.36 10.59
N LEU A 541 -13.05 -32.12 11.15
CA LEU A 541 -12.64 -32.04 12.55
C LEU A 541 -11.14 -31.74 12.59
N VAL A 542 -10.77 -30.64 13.23
CA VAL A 542 -9.39 -30.15 13.27
C VAL A 542 -8.82 -30.41 14.66
N GLU A 543 -7.68 -31.10 14.69
CA GLU A 543 -6.84 -31.25 15.87
C GLU A 543 -5.67 -30.27 15.77
N VAL A 544 -5.80 -29.12 16.44
CA VAL A 544 -4.91 -27.97 16.18
C VAL A 544 -3.48 -28.18 16.70
N ALA A 545 -3.34 -28.89 17.83
CA ALA A 545 -2.08 -29.34 18.44
C ALA A 545 -2.37 -30.40 19.53
N PHE A 546 -1.36 -31.02 20.14
CA PHE A 546 -1.52 -32.02 21.20
C PHE A 546 -1.42 -31.39 22.60
N ILE A 547 -2.54 -31.26 23.31
CA ILE A 547 -2.59 -30.67 24.66
C ILE A 547 -1.84 -31.50 25.71
N THR A 548 -1.68 -32.79 25.45
CA THR A 548 -0.89 -33.71 26.28
C THR A 548 0.62 -33.50 26.16
N ASN A 549 1.08 -32.80 25.12
CA ASN A 549 2.49 -32.46 24.94
C ASN A 549 2.81 -31.13 25.63
N ARG A 550 3.73 -31.15 26.59
CA ARG A 550 4.08 -29.96 27.39
C ARG A 550 4.45 -28.72 26.57
N LYS A 551 5.12 -28.88 25.42
CA LYS A 551 5.51 -27.74 24.56
C LYS A 551 4.31 -27.18 23.81
N GLU A 552 3.42 -28.04 23.32
CA GLU A 552 2.22 -27.61 22.61
C GLU A 552 1.12 -27.13 23.56
N GLU A 553 1.02 -27.68 24.77
CA GLU A 553 0.18 -27.15 25.86
C GLU A 553 0.50 -25.68 26.15
N ASN A 554 1.79 -25.33 26.26
CA ASN A 554 2.21 -23.94 26.48
C ASN A 554 1.82 -23.01 25.32
N LEU A 555 1.78 -23.53 24.09
CA LEU A 555 1.27 -22.77 22.94
C LEU A 555 -0.24 -22.61 23.03
N LEU A 556 -0.97 -23.71 23.29
CA LEU A 556 -2.43 -23.72 23.47
C LEU A 556 -2.89 -22.85 24.65
N ALA A 557 -2.05 -22.61 25.65
CA ALA A 557 -2.31 -21.68 26.73
C ALA A 557 -2.15 -20.21 26.32
N GLY A 558 -1.38 -19.93 25.26
CA GLY A 558 -1.03 -18.58 24.81
C GLY A 558 -2.06 -17.96 23.87
N ASP A 559 -2.30 -16.66 24.04
CA ASP A 559 -3.24 -15.88 23.22
C ASP A 559 -2.86 -15.85 21.73
N ASP A 560 -1.59 -15.56 21.44
CA ASP A 560 -1.05 -15.45 20.07
C ASP A 560 -1.26 -16.74 19.25
N PHE A 561 -1.09 -17.91 19.86
CA PHE A 561 -1.29 -19.17 19.16
C PHE A 561 -2.78 -19.42 18.84
N ARG A 562 -3.69 -19.06 19.75
CA ARG A 562 -5.14 -19.20 19.53
C ARG A 562 -5.64 -18.23 18.47
N GLU A 563 -5.16 -16.99 18.48
CA GLU A 563 -5.45 -15.99 17.44
C GLU A 563 -4.96 -16.46 16.06
N LYS A 564 -3.69 -16.89 15.97
CA LYS A 564 -3.12 -17.43 14.73
C LYS A 564 -3.84 -18.68 14.24
N THR A 565 -4.32 -19.52 15.16
CA THR A 565 -5.13 -20.70 14.79
C THR A 565 -6.45 -20.28 14.18
N ALA A 566 -7.14 -19.29 14.76
CA ALA A 566 -8.37 -18.74 14.18
C ALA A 566 -8.13 -18.10 12.80
N ASP A 567 -7.01 -17.38 12.61
CA ASP A 567 -6.64 -16.82 11.30
C ASP A 567 -6.35 -17.91 10.25
N ALA A 568 -5.67 -18.98 10.64
CA ALA A 568 -5.37 -20.10 9.76
C ALA A 568 -6.62 -20.87 9.34
N LEU A 569 -7.55 -21.09 10.28
CA LEU A 569 -8.85 -21.68 10.01
C LEU A 569 -9.66 -20.80 9.05
N LEU A 570 -9.73 -19.48 9.31
CA LEU A 570 -10.39 -18.52 8.44
C LEU A 570 -9.85 -18.60 7.00
N SER A 571 -8.53 -18.51 6.84
CA SER A 571 -7.90 -18.53 5.52
C SER A 571 -8.19 -19.85 4.79
N GLY A 572 -8.11 -21.00 5.47
CA GLY A 572 -8.40 -22.28 4.85
C GLY A 572 -9.88 -22.46 4.46
N ILE A 573 -10.79 -21.89 5.25
CA ILE A 573 -12.23 -21.87 4.94
C ILE A 573 -12.51 -21.00 3.73
N ILE A 574 -11.95 -19.79 3.67
CA ILE A 574 -12.08 -18.88 2.52
C ILE A 574 -11.58 -19.56 1.25
N ASP A 575 -10.38 -20.14 1.26
CA ASP A 575 -9.81 -20.82 0.09
C ASP A 575 -10.73 -21.96 -0.41
N TYR A 576 -11.28 -22.78 0.50
CA TYR A 576 -12.18 -23.86 0.13
C TYR A 576 -13.51 -23.35 -0.46
N VAL A 577 -14.11 -22.34 0.19
CA VAL A 577 -15.36 -21.74 -0.29
C VAL A 577 -15.14 -21.15 -1.68
N LEU A 578 -14.08 -20.38 -1.89
CA LEU A 578 -13.70 -19.82 -3.20
C LEU A 578 -13.40 -20.88 -4.27
N LEU A 579 -12.80 -22.02 -3.91
CA LEU A 579 -12.62 -23.11 -4.87
C LEU A 579 -13.96 -23.69 -5.33
N ARG A 580 -14.87 -24.00 -4.39
CA ARG A 580 -16.14 -24.66 -4.71
C ARG A 580 -16.97 -23.81 -5.68
N ILE A 581 -16.84 -22.51 -5.57
CA ILE A 581 -17.44 -21.50 -6.43
C ILE A 581 -16.95 -21.63 -7.88
N ASN A 582 -15.64 -21.84 -8.07
CA ASN A 582 -15.03 -21.96 -9.40
C ASN A 582 -15.23 -23.34 -10.05
N SER A 583 -15.60 -24.37 -9.29
CA SER A 583 -15.81 -25.74 -9.77
C SER A 583 -17.24 -26.08 -10.24
N HIS A 584 -18.14 -25.10 -10.21
CA HIS A 584 -19.54 -25.22 -10.69
C HIS A 584 -19.81 -24.37 -11.94
N VAL A 585 -18.76 -24.03 -12.69
CA VAL A 585 -18.81 -23.43 -14.03
C VAL A 585 -18.73 -24.52 -15.10
#